data_AF-A0A372Q1F2-F1
#
_entry.id   AF-A0A372Q1F2-F1
#
_cell.length_a   1.000
_cell.length_b   1.000
_cell.length_c   1.000
_cell.angle_alpha   90.00
_cell.angle_beta   90.00
_cell.angle_gamma   90.00
#
_symmetry.space_group_name_H-M   'P 1'
#
loop_
_entity.id
_entity.type
_entity.pdbx_description
1 polymer ?
#
loop_
_entity_poly.entity_id
_entity_poly.type
_entity_poly.pdbx_seq_one_letter_code
_entity_poly.pdbx_strand_id
1 'polypeptide(L)'
;MSKKEFQGLDLGFRPAKNLADFAKKCKEKKMRAFSLYRSLKKVLAKYGIDGNRIGTIHQFLPLTHKLEDNDEELVQCIKEIKRRLGNMGSILANSNKAMRYEYILAILYASLYIVKRITDKELTLALQLEIVGEESTGRVDYTIKALEELLCITEEKLHQVVMGFAQNLVQCESYR
;
A
#
# COMPACT_ATOMS: atom_id res chain seq x y z
N MET A 1 8.53 -21.61 18.31
CA MET A 1 8.72 -21.41 19.75
C MET A 1 7.69 -22.27 20.51
N SER A 2 8.08 -22.95 21.57
CA SER A 2 7.29 -23.91 22.35
C SER A 2 6.74 -23.26 23.64
N LYS A 3 5.73 -23.88 24.27
CA LYS A 3 5.13 -23.40 25.52
C LYS A 3 6.18 -23.22 26.64
N LYS A 4 7.19 -24.09 26.68
CA LYS A 4 8.28 -24.06 27.66
C LYS A 4 9.23 -22.88 27.44
N GLU A 5 9.48 -22.51 26.18
CA GLU A 5 10.34 -21.36 25.83
C GLU A 5 9.69 -20.04 26.25
N PHE A 6 8.37 -19.89 26.08
CA PHE A 6 7.66 -18.70 26.55
C PHE A 6 7.54 -18.63 28.08
N GLN A 7 7.40 -19.77 28.76
CA GLN A 7 7.38 -19.84 30.23
C GLN A 7 8.73 -19.46 30.85
N GLY A 8 9.84 -19.74 30.16
CA GLY A 8 11.18 -19.31 30.57
C GLY A 8 11.44 -17.81 30.44
N LEU A 9 10.49 -17.03 29.92
CA LEU A 9 10.51 -15.58 29.83
C LEU A 9 9.61 -14.92 30.90
N ASP A 10 9.29 -15.64 31.98
CA ASP A 10 8.37 -15.23 33.06
C ASP A 10 6.94 -14.86 32.60
N LEU A 11 6.54 -15.28 31.40
CA LEU A 11 5.15 -15.19 30.97
C LEU A 11 4.31 -16.22 31.74
N GLY A 12 3.22 -15.75 32.33
CA GLY A 12 2.25 -16.63 32.99
C GLY A 12 1.80 -17.79 32.08
N PHE A 13 1.40 -18.91 32.68
CA PHE A 13 1.08 -20.15 31.96
C PHE A 13 0.04 -19.97 30.84
N ARG A 14 -0.98 -19.13 31.07
CA ARG A 14 -2.04 -18.83 30.11
C ARG A 14 -1.53 -18.01 28.92
N PRO A 15 -0.87 -16.84 29.11
CA PRO A 15 -0.20 -16.11 28.03
C PRO A 15 0.77 -16.96 27.22
N ALA A 16 1.63 -17.75 27.88
CA ALA A 16 2.62 -18.60 27.20
C ALA A 16 1.95 -19.70 26.34
N LYS A 17 0.85 -20.29 26.83
CA LYS A 17 0.04 -21.26 26.07
C LYS A 17 -0.57 -20.61 24.83
N ASN A 18 -1.18 -19.44 25.00
CA ASN A 18 -1.83 -18.70 23.91
C ASN A 18 -0.82 -18.26 22.84
N LEU A 19 0.36 -17.75 23.23
CA LEU A 19 1.41 -17.38 22.28
C LEU A 19 1.96 -18.58 21.51
N ALA A 20 2.15 -19.73 22.17
CA ALA A 20 2.62 -20.93 21.50
C ALA A 20 1.59 -21.47 20.51
N ASP A 21 0.31 -21.45 20.87
CA ASP A 21 -0.78 -21.88 19.99
C ASP A 21 -0.94 -20.89 18.82
N PHE A 22 -0.77 -19.58 19.04
CA PHE A 22 -0.69 -18.56 17.99
C PHE A 22 0.50 -18.78 17.05
N ALA A 23 1.71 -18.98 17.58
CA ALA A 23 2.90 -19.24 16.79
C ALA A 23 2.78 -20.53 15.95
N LYS A 24 2.12 -21.56 16.51
CA LYS A 24 1.80 -22.79 15.77
C LYS A 24 0.82 -22.51 14.64
N LYS A 25 -0.26 -21.76 14.90
CA LYS A 25 -1.23 -21.33 13.88
C LYS A 25 -0.55 -20.52 12.77
N CYS A 26 0.35 -19.59 13.10
CA CYS A 26 1.13 -18.83 12.11
C CYS A 26 2.06 -19.71 11.29
N LYS A 27 2.65 -20.76 11.88
CA LYS A 27 3.52 -21.72 11.17
C LYS A 27 2.73 -22.63 10.23
N GLU A 28 1.50 -22.97 10.58
CA GLU A 28 0.60 -23.82 9.79
C GLU A 28 -0.08 -23.04 8.65
N LYS A 29 -0.42 -21.76 8.88
CA LYS A 29 -0.99 -20.87 7.87
C LYS A 29 0.11 -20.42 6.92
N LYS A 30 0.30 -21.13 5.80
CA LYS A 30 1.24 -20.72 4.73
C LYS A 30 0.76 -19.41 4.10
N MET A 31 1.32 -18.30 4.56
CA MET A 31 1.14 -16.98 3.96
C MET A 31 1.55 -17.02 2.49
N ARG A 32 0.69 -16.52 1.61
CA ARG A 32 0.98 -16.45 0.19
C ARG A 32 1.63 -15.11 -0.15
N ALA A 33 2.71 -15.12 -0.94
CA ALA A 33 3.26 -13.86 -1.46
C ALA A 33 2.23 -13.16 -2.36
N PHE A 34 2.08 -11.83 -2.25
CA PHE A 34 1.18 -11.06 -3.11
C PHE A 34 1.48 -11.26 -4.60
N SER A 35 2.74 -11.48 -4.96
CA SER A 35 3.19 -11.78 -6.33
C SER A 35 2.57 -13.04 -6.96
N LEU A 36 1.96 -13.93 -6.17
CA LEU A 36 1.30 -15.15 -6.64
C LEU A 36 -0.13 -14.91 -7.15
N TYR A 37 -0.71 -13.73 -6.89
CA TYR A 37 -2.01 -13.34 -7.43
C TYR A 37 -1.83 -12.81 -8.86
N ARG A 38 -1.83 -13.72 -9.83
CA ARG A 38 -1.59 -13.42 -11.26
C ARG A 38 -2.86 -13.32 -12.10
N SER A 39 -4.04 -13.39 -11.49
CA SER A 39 -5.31 -13.41 -12.23
C SER A 39 -6.33 -12.48 -11.59
N LEU A 40 -6.61 -11.37 -12.26
CA LEU A 40 -7.66 -10.43 -11.85
C LEU A 40 -9.01 -11.13 -11.76
N LYS A 41 -9.37 -11.99 -12.72
CA LYS A 41 -10.63 -12.77 -12.68
C LYS A 41 -10.77 -13.59 -11.40
N LYS A 42 -9.71 -14.29 -10.97
CA LYS A 42 -9.74 -15.08 -9.73
C LYS A 42 -9.92 -14.21 -8.49
N VAL A 43 -9.31 -13.02 -8.48
CA VAL A 43 -9.46 -12.06 -7.39
C VAL A 43 -10.88 -11.48 -7.38
N LEU A 44 -11.38 -11.00 -8.51
CA LEU A 44 -12.72 -10.42 -8.66
C LEU A 44 -13.85 -11.41 -8.32
N ALA A 45 -13.66 -12.69 -8.65
CA ALA A 45 -14.62 -13.73 -8.30
C ALA A 45 -14.87 -13.84 -6.78
N LYS A 46 -13.88 -13.50 -5.94
CA LYS A 46 -14.07 -13.45 -4.47
C LYS A 46 -15.13 -12.43 -4.03
N TYR A 47 -15.37 -11.41 -4.86
CA TYR A 47 -16.35 -10.35 -4.61
C TYR A 47 -17.64 -10.54 -5.43
N GLY A 48 -17.80 -11.69 -6.09
CA GLY A 48 -18.95 -11.94 -6.96
C GLY A 48 -18.94 -11.13 -8.27
N ILE A 49 -17.80 -10.55 -8.66
CA ILE A 49 -17.66 -9.78 -9.91
C ILE A 49 -17.19 -10.72 -11.02
N ASP A 50 -18.04 -11.00 -12.00
CA ASP A 50 -17.64 -11.75 -13.19
C ASP A 50 -16.99 -10.80 -14.22
N GLY A 51 -15.69 -10.95 -14.40
CA GLY A 51 -14.93 -10.09 -15.29
C GLY A 51 -13.44 -10.38 -15.26
N ASN A 52 -12.74 -9.98 -16.31
CA ASN A 52 -11.28 -10.02 -16.38
C ASN A 52 -10.67 -8.66 -16.71
N ARG A 53 -11.48 -7.60 -16.79
CA ARG A 53 -11.06 -6.23 -17.12
C ARG A 53 -11.22 -5.34 -15.90
N ILE A 54 -10.34 -4.36 -15.77
CA ILE A 54 -10.42 -3.37 -14.67
C ILE A 54 -11.74 -2.59 -14.72
N GLY A 55 -12.31 -2.38 -15.91
CA GLY A 55 -13.60 -1.72 -16.09
C GLY A 55 -14.82 -2.48 -15.54
N THR A 56 -14.69 -3.74 -15.14
CA THR A 56 -15.79 -4.46 -14.45
C THR A 56 -15.82 -4.18 -12.95
N ILE A 57 -14.81 -3.51 -12.41
CA ILE A 57 -14.80 -3.05 -11.02
C ILE A 57 -15.65 -1.77 -10.95
N HIS A 58 -16.66 -1.77 -10.09
CA HIS A 58 -17.46 -0.57 -9.84
C HIS A 58 -16.54 0.57 -9.42
N GLN A 59 -16.54 1.65 -10.19
CA GLN A 59 -15.78 2.85 -9.84
C GLN A 59 -16.44 3.47 -8.61
N PHE A 60 -15.66 3.55 -7.52
CA PHE A 60 -16.04 4.38 -6.39
C PHE A 60 -15.99 5.84 -6.83
N LEU A 61 -17.04 6.59 -6.55
CA LEU A 61 -17.06 8.04 -6.64
C LEU A 61 -16.65 8.59 -5.27
N PRO A 62 -15.36 8.90 -5.05
CA PRO A 62 -14.94 9.47 -3.78
C PRO A 62 -15.63 10.81 -3.56
N LEU A 63 -15.93 11.11 -2.30
CA LEU A 63 -16.23 12.47 -1.91
C LEU A 63 -15.00 13.32 -2.21
N THR A 64 -15.13 14.26 -3.14
CA THR A 64 -14.04 15.15 -3.53
C THR A 64 -14.08 16.41 -2.68
N HIS A 65 -12.89 16.90 -2.32
CA HIS A 65 -12.72 18.22 -1.73
C HIS A 65 -12.31 19.18 -2.84
N LYS A 66 -13.09 20.25 -3.06
CA LYS A 66 -12.75 21.28 -4.05
C LYS A 66 -11.65 22.17 -3.49
N LEU A 67 -10.60 22.35 -4.26
CA LEU A 67 -9.57 23.35 -4.02
C LEU A 67 -9.73 24.46 -5.05
N GLU A 68 -9.48 25.70 -4.64
CA GLU A 68 -9.47 26.82 -5.58
C GLU A 68 -8.18 26.80 -6.40
N ASP A 69 -8.26 27.10 -7.70
CA ASP A 69 -7.11 27.07 -8.60
C ASP A 69 -6.03 28.13 -8.26
N ASN A 70 -6.43 29.18 -7.53
CA ASN A 70 -5.57 30.24 -7.01
C ASN A 70 -5.05 29.96 -5.59
N ASP A 71 -5.30 28.79 -5.01
CA ASP A 71 -4.76 28.38 -3.71
C ASP A 71 -3.22 28.45 -3.73
N GLU A 72 -2.65 29.33 -2.91
CA GLU A 72 -1.22 29.67 -2.96
C GLU A 72 -0.31 28.47 -2.72
N GLU A 73 -0.68 27.60 -1.78
CA GLU A 73 0.08 26.40 -1.44
C GLU A 73 -0.02 25.33 -2.53
N LEU A 74 -1.20 25.16 -3.14
CA LEU A 74 -1.39 24.26 -4.28
C LEU A 74 -0.53 24.73 -5.46
N VAL A 75 -0.57 26.03 -5.77
CA VAL A 75 0.25 26.64 -6.82
C VAL A 75 1.74 26.43 -6.52
N GLN A 76 2.16 26.61 -5.26
CA GLN A 76 3.54 26.38 -4.83
C GLN A 76 3.95 24.91 -4.98
N CYS A 77 3.10 23.96 -4.57
CA CYS A 77 3.32 22.53 -4.76
C CYS A 77 3.50 22.17 -6.24
N ILE A 78 2.64 22.69 -7.11
CA ILE A 78 2.72 22.45 -8.56
C ILE A 78 4.03 23.02 -9.13
N LYS A 79 4.43 24.23 -8.72
CA LYS A 79 5.71 24.84 -9.13
C LYS A 79 6.89 23.97 -8.70
N GLU A 80 6.89 23.47 -7.47
CA GLU A 80 7.95 22.61 -6.94
C GLU A 80 8.03 21.27 -7.68
N ILE A 81 6.88 20.61 -7.93
CA ILE A 81 6.82 19.40 -8.75
C ILE A 81 7.42 19.68 -10.12
N LYS A 82 6.94 20.70 -10.83
CA LYS A 82 7.44 21.05 -12.18
C LYS A 82 8.94 21.27 -12.20
N ARG A 83 9.48 21.99 -11.21
CA ARG A 83 10.92 22.25 -11.07
C ARG A 83 11.71 20.96 -10.87
N ARG A 84 11.28 20.09 -9.95
CA ARG A 84 11.95 18.80 -9.69
C ARG A 84 11.91 17.90 -10.92
N LEU A 85 10.73 17.72 -11.51
CA LEU A 85 10.55 16.85 -12.66
C LEU A 85 11.32 17.38 -13.88
N GLY A 86 11.36 18.69 -14.10
CA GLY A 86 12.16 19.32 -15.15
C GLY A 86 13.66 19.03 -15.04
N ASN A 87 14.18 18.98 -13.81
CA ASN A 87 15.59 18.65 -13.56
C ASN A 87 15.91 17.16 -13.72
N MET A 88 14.92 16.27 -13.55
CA MET A 88 15.10 14.83 -13.69
C MET A 88 15.10 14.35 -15.15
N GLY A 89 14.66 15.20 -16.09
CA GLY A 89 14.58 14.90 -17.53
C GLY A 89 13.29 14.19 -17.93
N SER A 90 13.34 13.36 -18.97
CA SER A 90 12.20 12.57 -19.44
C SER A 90 12.27 11.14 -18.90
N ILE A 91 11.19 10.62 -18.31
CA ILE A 91 11.09 9.18 -18.01
C ILE A 91 10.89 8.42 -19.33
N LEU A 92 11.84 7.56 -19.67
CA LEU A 92 11.71 6.57 -20.74
C LEU A 92 11.13 5.28 -20.14
N ALA A 93 10.50 4.43 -20.97
CA ALA A 93 9.91 3.17 -20.52
C ALA A 93 10.93 2.23 -19.82
N ASN A 94 12.22 2.42 -20.11
CA ASN A 94 13.35 1.67 -19.60
C ASN A 94 14.18 2.46 -18.56
N SER A 95 13.67 3.59 -18.07
CA SER A 95 14.28 4.33 -16.96
C SER A 95 14.48 3.41 -15.75
N ASN A 96 15.61 3.58 -15.07
CA ASN A 96 15.92 2.79 -13.89
C ASN A 96 14.85 2.97 -12.81
N LYS A 97 14.70 1.96 -11.94
CA LYS A 97 13.67 1.98 -10.88
C LYS A 97 13.84 3.20 -9.96
N ALA A 98 15.09 3.59 -9.67
CA ALA A 98 15.40 4.70 -8.78
C ALA A 98 14.86 6.06 -9.28
N MET A 99 15.01 6.36 -10.57
CA MET A 99 14.43 7.55 -11.17
C MET A 99 12.91 7.54 -11.04
N ARG A 100 12.25 6.41 -11.31
CA ARG A 100 10.79 6.31 -11.19
C ARG A 100 10.31 6.56 -9.76
N TYR A 101 11.06 6.08 -8.76
CA TYR A 101 10.82 6.44 -7.36
C TYR A 101 10.85 7.95 -7.13
N GLU A 102 11.88 8.65 -7.62
CA GLU A 102 12.01 10.10 -7.42
C GLU A 102 10.83 10.91 -7.99
N TYR A 103 10.33 10.53 -9.17
CA TYR A 103 9.14 11.18 -9.75
C TYR A 103 7.90 10.96 -8.91
N ILE A 104 7.65 9.70 -8.53
CA ILE A 104 6.47 9.34 -7.74
C ILE A 104 6.53 10.03 -6.37
N LEU A 105 7.71 10.05 -5.73
CA LEU A 105 7.94 10.72 -4.45
C LEU A 105 7.64 12.21 -4.52
N ALA A 106 8.10 12.91 -5.57
CA ALA A 106 7.82 14.33 -5.74
C ALA A 106 6.31 14.64 -5.74
N ILE A 107 5.52 13.80 -6.41
CA ILE A 107 4.06 13.94 -6.47
C ILE A 107 3.41 13.55 -5.13
N LEU A 108 3.84 12.44 -4.53
CA LEU A 108 3.27 11.94 -3.28
C LEU A 108 3.51 12.90 -2.12
N TYR A 109 4.72 13.47 -1.98
CA TYR A 109 5.01 14.42 -0.91
C TYR A 109 4.17 15.70 -1.03
N ALA A 110 4.05 16.26 -2.23
CA ALA A 110 3.21 17.42 -2.48
C ALA A 110 1.73 17.11 -2.19
N SER A 111 1.23 15.95 -2.64
CA SER A 111 -0.14 15.52 -2.39
C SER A 111 -0.40 15.34 -0.89
N LEU A 112 0.54 14.71 -0.18
CA LEU A 112 0.45 14.48 1.26
C LEU A 112 0.40 15.80 2.03
N TYR A 113 1.25 16.77 1.65
CA TYR A 113 1.25 18.09 2.25
C TYR A 113 -0.11 18.78 2.13
N ILE A 114 -0.69 18.79 0.93
CA ILE A 114 -2.01 19.39 0.69
C ILE A 114 -3.10 18.68 1.51
N VAL A 115 -3.09 17.35 1.56
CA VAL A 115 -4.07 16.59 2.35
C VAL A 115 -3.92 16.85 3.84
N LYS A 116 -2.70 16.88 4.38
CA LYS A 116 -2.44 17.23 5.78
C LYS A 116 -3.03 18.60 6.11
N ARG A 117 -2.76 19.60 5.27
CA ARG A 117 -3.27 20.96 5.44
C ARG A 117 -4.80 21.02 5.46
N ILE A 118 -5.48 20.29 4.57
CA ILE A 118 -6.95 20.30 4.46
C ILE A 118 -7.60 19.56 5.62
N THR A 119 -7.03 18.42 6.00
CA THR A 119 -7.67 17.48 6.93
C THR A 119 -7.21 17.64 8.37
N ASP A 120 -6.14 18.39 8.60
CA ASP A 120 -5.41 18.52 9.87
C ASP A 120 -5.02 17.16 10.48
N LYS A 121 -4.89 16.13 9.63
CA LYS A 121 -4.50 14.78 10.04
C LYS A 121 -3.01 14.60 9.88
N GLU A 122 -2.39 13.98 10.88
CA GLU A 122 -1.01 13.55 10.77
C GLU A 122 -0.90 12.33 9.88
N LEU A 123 -0.39 12.57 8.66
CA LEU A 123 -0.13 11.52 7.68
C LEU A 123 1.37 11.23 7.53
N THR A 124 1.75 9.97 7.32
CA THR A 124 3.16 9.61 7.07
C THR A 124 3.28 8.77 5.81
N LEU A 125 4.35 9.01 5.05
CA LEU A 125 4.72 8.20 3.89
C LEU A 125 5.86 7.27 4.31
N ALA A 126 5.61 5.96 4.24
CA ALA A 126 6.63 4.93 4.41
C ALA A 126 6.97 4.33 3.04
N LEU A 127 8.27 4.12 2.80
CA LEU A 127 8.78 3.53 1.57
C LEU A 127 9.17 2.09 1.78
N GLN A 128 8.88 1.25 0.78
CA GLN A 128 9.37 -0.12 0.69
C GLN A 128 9.08 -0.95 1.96
N LEU A 129 7.89 -0.76 2.53
CA LEU A 129 7.46 -1.39 3.77
C LEU A 129 7.09 -2.85 3.52
N GLU A 130 7.59 -3.77 4.36
CA GLU A 130 7.09 -5.14 4.41
C GLU A 130 5.75 -5.13 5.10
N ILE A 131 4.71 -5.65 4.44
CA ILE A 131 3.39 -5.70 5.04
C ILE A 131 2.88 -7.13 5.12
N VAL A 132 2.33 -7.46 6.28
CA VAL A 132 1.93 -8.80 6.70
C VAL A 132 0.42 -8.78 6.94
N GLY A 133 -0.32 -9.38 6.02
CA GLY A 133 -1.77 -9.56 6.06
C GLY A 133 -2.20 -10.87 6.70
N GLU A 134 -3.51 -11.12 6.72
CA GLU A 134 -4.06 -12.35 7.30
C GLU A 134 -3.74 -13.62 6.48
N GLU A 135 -3.74 -13.52 5.15
CA GLU A 135 -3.49 -14.63 4.22
C GLU A 135 -2.21 -14.45 3.39
N SER A 136 -1.64 -13.25 3.40
CA SER A 136 -0.59 -12.86 2.46
C SER A 136 0.39 -11.85 3.03
N THR A 137 1.62 -11.89 2.53
CA THR A 137 2.70 -10.98 2.93
C THR A 137 3.44 -10.48 1.70
N GLY A 138 4.06 -9.32 1.83
CA GLY A 138 5.03 -8.83 0.86
C GLY A 138 5.34 -7.36 1.00
N ARG A 139 6.43 -6.99 0.36
CA ARG A 139 6.95 -5.63 0.31
C ARG A 139 6.19 -4.77 -0.70
N VAL A 140 5.85 -3.56 -0.29
CA VAL A 140 5.15 -2.59 -1.14
C VAL A 140 5.93 -1.30 -1.25
N ASP A 141 5.87 -0.70 -2.44
CA ASP A 141 6.78 0.40 -2.80
C ASP A 141 6.48 1.66 -1.99
N TYR A 142 5.19 1.98 -1.79
CA TYR A 142 4.77 3.16 -1.03
C TYR A 142 3.57 2.84 -0.14
N THR A 143 3.54 3.49 1.02
CA THR A 143 2.52 3.30 2.04
C THR A 143 2.21 4.64 2.70
N ILE A 144 0.94 5.04 2.69
CA ILE A 144 0.48 6.22 3.43
C ILE A 144 -0.26 5.74 4.67
N LYS A 145 0.12 6.27 5.83
CA LYS A 145 -0.51 5.97 7.12
C LYS A 145 -1.09 7.22 7.76
N ALA A 146 -2.14 7.05 8.56
CA ALA A 146 -2.58 8.01 9.57
C ALA A 146 -2.47 7.33 10.92
N LEU A 147 -1.60 7.82 11.80
CA LEU A 147 -1.27 7.14 13.06
C LEU A 147 -0.86 5.66 12.79
N GLU A 148 -1.57 4.70 13.39
CA GLU A 148 -1.36 3.26 13.20
C GLU A 148 -2.17 2.67 12.02
N GLU A 149 -3.07 3.46 11.42
CA GLU A 149 -3.94 3.01 10.32
C GLU A 149 -3.28 3.17 8.95
N LEU A 150 -3.34 2.11 8.16
CA LEU A 150 -2.87 2.10 6.76
C LEU A 150 -3.96 2.64 5.83
N LEU A 151 -3.71 3.78 5.19
CA LEU A 151 -4.68 4.43 4.31
C LEU A 151 -4.54 4.03 2.85
N CYS A 152 -3.31 3.88 2.37
CA CYS A 152 -3.06 3.61 0.95
C CYS A 152 -1.77 2.84 0.74
N ILE A 153 -1.82 1.94 -0.25
CA ILE A 153 -0.70 1.12 -0.70
C ILE A 153 -0.59 1.32 -2.20
N THR A 154 0.61 1.66 -2.68
CA THR A 154 0.86 1.69 -4.13
C THR A 154 2.07 0.84 -4.47
N GLU A 155 1.89 -0.11 -5.39
CA GLU A 155 2.98 -0.80 -6.08
C GLU A 155 3.21 -0.17 -7.45
N GLU A 156 4.48 -0.05 -7.82
CA GLU A 156 4.86 0.33 -9.16
C GLU A 156 4.74 -0.89 -10.10
N LYS A 157 3.83 -0.83 -11.09
CA LYS A 157 3.71 -1.85 -12.14
C LYS A 157 3.71 -1.22 -13.51
N LEU A 158 4.90 -1.18 -14.12
CA LEU A 158 5.09 -0.67 -15.48
C LEU A 158 4.51 -1.61 -16.56
N HIS A 159 4.57 -2.92 -16.31
CA HIS A 159 4.08 -3.95 -17.23
C HIS A 159 3.02 -4.80 -16.54
N GLN A 160 2.10 -5.37 -17.33
CA GLN A 160 1.05 -6.26 -16.84
C GLN A 160 0.14 -5.59 -15.81
N VAL A 161 -0.32 -4.38 -16.13
CA VAL A 161 -1.19 -3.53 -15.31
C VAL A 161 -2.36 -4.31 -14.69
N VAL A 162 -3.03 -5.17 -15.46
CA VAL A 162 -4.14 -6.02 -14.97
C VAL A 162 -3.73 -6.93 -13.80
N MET A 163 -2.53 -7.50 -13.83
CA MET A 163 -2.01 -8.28 -12.70
C MET A 163 -1.61 -7.39 -11.54
N GLY A 164 -1.07 -6.20 -11.81
CA GLY A 164 -0.82 -5.18 -10.79
C GLY A 164 -2.08 -4.83 -10.00
N PHE A 165 -3.20 -4.59 -10.69
CA PHE A 165 -4.49 -4.35 -10.04
C PHE A 165 -4.95 -5.53 -9.17
N ALA A 166 -4.77 -6.76 -9.64
CA ALA A 166 -5.13 -7.95 -8.86
C ALA A 166 -4.31 -8.05 -7.56
N GLN A 167 -3.03 -7.71 -7.62
CA GLN A 167 -2.12 -7.70 -6.46
C GLN A 167 -2.48 -6.59 -5.48
N ASN A 168 -2.68 -5.37 -5.99
CA ASN A 168 -3.06 -4.22 -5.19
C ASN A 168 -4.39 -4.43 -4.46
N LEU A 169 -5.39 -5.07 -5.11
CA LEU A 169 -6.68 -5.31 -4.48
C LEU A 169 -6.58 -6.27 -3.27
N VAL A 170 -5.84 -7.37 -3.44
CA VAL A 170 -5.59 -8.33 -2.35
C VAL A 170 -4.77 -7.71 -1.23
N GLN A 171 -3.84 -6.81 -1.58
CA GLN A 171 -3.09 -6.04 -0.60
C GLN A 171 -4.01 -5.15 0.21
N CYS A 172 -4.87 -4.35 -0.42
CA CYS A 172 -5.81 -3.47 0.29
C CYS A 172 -6.74 -4.24 1.23
N GLU A 173 -7.22 -5.42 0.84
CA GLU A 173 -8.07 -6.24 1.72
C GLU A 173 -7.34 -6.81 2.92
N SER A 174 -6.07 -7.13 2.77
CA SER A 174 -5.28 -7.80 3.82
C SER A 174 -5.12 -6.97 5.10
N TYR A 175 -5.57 -5.71 5.10
CA TYR A 175 -5.40 -4.72 6.18
C TYR A 175 -6.72 -4.14 6.70
N ARG A 176 -7.88 -4.60 6.22
CA ARG A 176 -9.17 -4.33 6.87
C ARG A 176 -9.43 -5.37 7.95
#